data_AF-N6Y3V5-F1
#
_entry.id   AF-N6Y3V5-F1
#
_cell.length_a   1.000
_cell.length_b   1.000
_cell.length_c   1.000
_cell.angle_alpha   90.00
_cell.angle_beta   90.00
_cell.angle_gamma   90.00
#
_symmetry.space_group_name_H-M   'P 1'
#
loop_
_entity.id
_entity.type
_entity.pdbx_description
1 polymer ?
#
loop_
_entity_poly.entity_id
_entity_poly.type
_entity_poly.pdbx_seq_one_letter_code
_entity_poly.pdbx_strand_id
1 'polypeptide(L)'
;MPAQILTLSPTGQAKVERHRTELLPYNRDPFRIRQDQLRHYELAQRVTAGSLLNGAISDFKTELETAQRSAAGEKQPDIQWIFPSGVHAGVEVELTAKWARDLDQFILACLRSLASTEEKPARFDLIILVTDSPAIRKRYLQAFEPGRLFHRWQKNSRGHWETTGTSTVPNWATEKVLCKLID
;
A
#
# COMPACT_ATOMS: atom_id res chain seq x y z
N MET A 1 -16.90 15.94 4.02
CA MET A 1 -17.18 14.74 4.82
C MET A 1 -18.50 14.15 4.33
N PRO A 2 -18.59 12.83 4.09
CA PRO A 2 -19.85 12.23 3.64
C PRO A 2 -20.92 12.42 4.70
N ALA A 3 -22.18 12.60 4.27
CA ALA A 3 -23.30 12.79 5.18
C ALA A 3 -23.62 11.52 6.00
N GLN A 4 -23.22 10.34 5.49
CA GLN A 4 -23.45 9.03 6.10
C GLN A 4 -22.26 8.11 5.82
N ILE A 5 -21.96 7.20 6.75
CA ILE A 5 -20.91 6.20 6.65
C ILE A 5 -21.57 4.84 6.81
N LEU A 6 -21.37 3.92 5.86
CA LEU A 6 -21.77 2.52 6.02
C LEU A 6 -20.67 1.75 6.76
N THR A 7 -21.08 1.04 7.81
CA THR A 7 -20.24 0.10 8.56
C THR A 7 -20.89 -1.27 8.54
N LEU A 8 -20.12 -2.32 8.85
CA LEU A 8 -20.69 -3.66 9.00
C LEU A 8 -21.70 -3.66 10.15
N SER A 9 -22.92 -4.14 9.87
CA SER A 9 -23.87 -4.47 10.92
C SER A 9 -23.36 -5.68 11.74
N PRO A 10 -23.87 -5.90 12.97
CA PRO A 10 -23.58 -7.13 13.70
C PRO A 10 -23.81 -8.40 12.89
N THR A 11 -24.91 -8.46 12.14
CA THR A 11 -25.23 -9.58 11.25
C THR A 11 -24.25 -9.69 10.08
N GLY A 12 -23.80 -8.56 9.53
CA GLY A 12 -22.81 -8.52 8.47
C GLY A 12 -21.46 -9.08 8.92
N GLN A 13 -20.98 -8.65 10.10
CA GLN A 13 -19.77 -9.20 10.70
C GLN A 13 -19.89 -10.70 10.94
N ALA A 14 -20.98 -11.15 11.58
CA ALA A 14 -21.21 -12.57 11.83
C ALA A 14 -21.25 -13.40 10.53
N LYS A 15 -21.76 -12.82 9.43
CA LYS A 15 -21.73 -13.46 8.11
C LYS A 15 -20.31 -13.59 7.59
N VAL A 16 -19.50 -12.54 7.65
CA VAL A 16 -18.08 -12.58 7.23
C VAL A 16 -17.31 -13.61 8.04
N GLU A 17 -17.47 -13.62 9.36
CA GLU A 17 -16.78 -14.53 10.28
C GLU A 17 -17.05 -16.02 9.98
N ARG A 18 -18.24 -16.37 9.47
CA ARG A 18 -18.56 -17.74 9.04
C ARG A 18 -17.78 -18.23 7.82
N HIS A 19 -17.23 -17.31 7.04
CA HIS A 19 -16.50 -17.60 5.81
C HIS A 19 -14.99 -17.40 5.97
N ARG A 20 -14.50 -17.09 7.18
CA ARG A 20 -13.06 -16.95 7.45
C ARG A 20 -12.56 -18.04 8.38
N THR A 21 -11.32 -18.46 8.17
CA THR A 21 -10.59 -19.34 9.09
C THR A 21 -9.95 -18.58 10.24
N GLU A 22 -9.65 -17.30 10.04
CA GLU A 22 -9.08 -16.40 11.05
C GLU A 22 -10.06 -15.25 11.34
N LEU A 23 -10.38 -15.03 12.61
CA LEU A 23 -11.24 -13.94 13.06
C LEU A 23 -10.44 -12.64 13.14
N LEU A 24 -10.97 -11.57 12.55
CA LEU A 24 -10.35 -10.24 12.57
C LEU A 24 -11.16 -9.30 13.46
N PRO A 25 -10.50 -8.44 14.27
CA PRO A 25 -11.18 -7.55 15.22
C PRO A 25 -11.78 -6.32 14.52
N TYR A 26 -12.84 -6.51 13.72
CA TYR A 26 -13.52 -5.42 13.02
C TYR A 26 -14.15 -4.42 14.00
N ASN A 27 -13.88 -3.13 13.77
CA ASN A 27 -14.48 -2.05 14.56
C ASN A 27 -15.75 -1.52 13.86
N ARG A 28 -16.87 -1.55 14.59
CA ARG A 28 -18.18 -1.09 14.11
C ARG A 28 -18.58 0.27 14.67
N ASP A 29 -17.84 0.80 15.64
CA ASP A 29 -18.11 2.08 16.28
C ASP A 29 -17.75 3.22 15.32
N PRO A 30 -18.72 4.00 14.82
CA PRO A 30 -18.48 5.06 13.83
C PRO A 30 -17.57 6.18 14.37
N PHE A 31 -17.49 6.36 15.69
CA PHE A 31 -16.62 7.37 16.30
C PHE A 31 -15.16 6.92 16.38
N ARG A 32 -14.91 5.63 16.19
CA ARG A 32 -13.56 5.04 16.21
C ARG A 32 -13.04 4.68 14.82
N ILE A 33 -13.82 4.93 13.78
CA ILE A 33 -13.41 4.79 12.38
C ILE A 33 -12.65 6.06 11.96
N ARG A 34 -11.51 5.89 11.29
CA ARG A 34 -10.74 7.01 10.72
C ARG A 34 -11.49 7.61 9.53
N GLN A 35 -12.26 8.66 9.81
CA GLN A 35 -13.15 9.27 8.81
C GLN A 35 -12.38 9.95 7.66
N ASP A 36 -11.18 10.43 7.92
CA ASP A 36 -10.25 10.99 6.94
C ASP A 36 -9.77 9.94 5.91
N GLN A 37 -9.83 8.65 6.26
CA GLN A 37 -9.39 7.53 5.42
C GLN A 37 -10.55 6.80 4.72
N LEU A 38 -11.81 7.24 4.88
CA LEU A 38 -12.95 6.50 4.33
C LEU A 38 -12.86 6.32 2.81
N ARG A 39 -12.50 7.39 2.09
CA ARG A 39 -12.31 7.32 0.64
C ARG A 39 -11.14 6.41 0.26
N HIS A 40 -10.07 6.41 1.06
CA HIS A 40 -8.92 5.53 0.86
C HIS A 40 -9.33 4.06 0.98
N TYR A 41 -10.05 3.70 2.04
CA TYR A 41 -10.53 2.34 2.26
C TYR A 41 -11.57 1.89 1.24
N GLU A 42 -12.50 2.77 0.86
CA GLU A 42 -13.49 2.47 -0.18
C GLU A 42 -12.78 2.16 -1.51
N LEU A 43 -11.81 2.99 -1.90
CA LEU A 43 -11.10 2.81 -3.16
C LEU A 43 -10.30 1.50 -3.18
N ALA A 44 -9.60 1.20 -2.08
CA ALA A 44 -8.92 -0.07 -1.87
C ALA A 44 -9.88 -1.27 -2.06
N GLN A 45 -11.05 -1.22 -1.45
CA GLN A 45 -12.06 -2.27 -1.55
C GLN A 45 -12.62 -2.39 -2.98
N ARG A 46 -13.01 -1.27 -3.59
CA ARG A 46 -13.60 -1.21 -4.93
C ARG A 46 -12.65 -1.80 -5.98
N VAL A 47 -11.38 -1.41 -5.94
CA VAL A 47 -10.38 -1.87 -6.91
C VAL A 47 -10.02 -3.34 -6.69
N THR A 48 -9.93 -3.78 -5.43
CA THR A 48 -9.67 -5.18 -5.10
C THR A 48 -10.84 -6.07 -5.55
N ALA A 49 -12.07 -5.69 -5.20
CA ALA A 49 -13.28 -6.41 -5.61
C ALA A 49 -13.40 -6.48 -7.14
N GLY A 50 -13.18 -5.36 -7.84
CA GLY A 50 -13.17 -5.33 -9.29
C GLY A 50 -12.12 -6.27 -9.90
N SER A 51 -10.93 -6.34 -9.29
CA SER A 51 -9.83 -7.20 -9.76
C SER A 51 -10.07 -8.69 -9.45
N LEU A 52 -10.82 -9.02 -8.41
CA LEU A 52 -11.28 -10.39 -8.16
C LEU A 52 -12.36 -10.79 -9.17
N LEU A 53 -13.36 -9.92 -9.37
CA LEU A 53 -14.50 -10.21 -10.23
C LEU A 53 -14.12 -10.42 -11.70
N ASN A 54 -13.09 -9.70 -12.17
CA ASN A 54 -12.59 -9.87 -13.54
C ASN A 54 -11.50 -10.95 -13.68
N GLY A 55 -11.16 -11.64 -12.59
CA GLY A 55 -10.16 -12.72 -12.57
C GLY A 55 -8.70 -12.25 -12.71
N ALA A 56 -8.42 -10.95 -12.60
CA ALA A 56 -7.05 -10.43 -12.65
C ALA A 56 -6.21 -10.87 -11.43
N ILE A 57 -6.84 -10.99 -10.26
CA ILE A 57 -6.24 -11.54 -9.05
C ILE A 57 -7.05 -12.75 -8.59
N SER A 58 -6.37 -13.73 -8.01
CA SER A 58 -7.01 -14.93 -7.44
C SER A 58 -7.35 -14.75 -5.97
N ASP A 59 -6.59 -13.92 -5.25
CA ASP A 59 -6.78 -13.70 -3.81
C ASP A 59 -6.17 -12.36 -3.35
N PHE A 60 -6.42 -11.96 -2.11
CA PHE A 60 -5.87 -10.76 -1.50
C PHE A 60 -5.72 -10.88 0.02
N LYS A 61 -4.90 -10.01 0.62
CA LYS A 61 -4.83 -9.81 2.07
C LYS A 61 -4.97 -8.34 2.41
N THR A 62 -5.77 -8.04 3.43
CA THR A 62 -5.96 -6.68 3.94
C THR A 62 -4.83 -6.25 4.86
N GLU A 63 -4.66 -4.93 5.06
CA GLU A 63 -3.73 -4.36 6.05
C GLU A 63 -3.86 -5.01 7.44
N LEU A 64 -5.10 -5.31 7.88
CA LEU A 64 -5.33 -5.91 9.20
C LEU A 64 -4.77 -7.34 9.30
N GLU A 65 -4.81 -8.10 8.21
CA GLU A 65 -4.27 -9.46 8.14
C GLU A 65 -2.74 -9.45 8.06
N THR A 66 -2.16 -8.48 7.34
CA THR A 66 -0.71 -8.34 7.22
C THR A 66 -0.09 -7.74 8.48
N ALA A 67 -0.80 -6.86 9.18
CA ALA A 67 -0.36 -6.21 10.41
C ALA A 67 -0.08 -7.22 11.54
N GLN A 68 -0.87 -8.29 11.65
CA GLN A 68 -0.65 -9.35 12.65
C GLN A 68 0.70 -10.07 12.48
N ARG A 69 1.31 -10.00 11.29
CA ARG A 69 2.60 -10.64 10.96
C ARG A 69 3.70 -9.61 10.72
N SER A 70 3.49 -8.36 11.10
CA SER A 70 4.43 -7.27 10.81
C SER A 70 5.68 -7.32 11.68
N ALA A 71 6.85 -7.13 11.05
CA ALA A 71 8.13 -6.90 11.74
C ALA A 71 8.43 -5.40 11.81
N ALA A 72 9.11 -4.98 12.88
CA ALA A 72 9.45 -3.57 13.10
C ALA A 72 10.27 -3.01 11.93
N GLY A 73 9.82 -1.89 11.36
CA GLY A 73 10.49 -1.20 10.25
C GLY A 73 10.10 -1.66 8.85
N GLU A 74 9.19 -2.63 8.72
CA GLU A 74 8.71 -3.12 7.42
C GLU A 74 7.39 -2.44 7.03
N LYS A 75 7.41 -1.69 5.91
CA LYS A 75 6.19 -1.08 5.35
C LYS A 75 5.17 -2.16 5.02
N GLN A 76 3.94 -1.98 5.48
CA GLN A 76 2.81 -2.78 5.02
C GLN A 76 2.11 -2.03 3.88
N PRO A 77 1.73 -2.72 2.80
CA PRO A 77 0.87 -2.14 1.80
C PRO A 77 -0.57 -2.04 2.33
N ASP A 78 -1.38 -1.20 1.70
CA ASP A 78 -2.81 -1.10 2.03
C ASP A 78 -3.52 -2.44 1.76
N ILE A 79 -3.13 -3.11 0.67
CA ILE A 79 -3.62 -4.43 0.26
C ILE A 79 -2.46 -5.22 -0.34
N GLN A 80 -2.39 -6.52 -0.08
CA GLN A 80 -1.59 -7.44 -0.88
C GLN A 80 -2.51 -8.12 -1.90
N TRP A 81 -2.17 -8.07 -3.18
CA TRP A 81 -2.83 -8.87 -4.22
C TRP A 81 -2.01 -10.10 -4.56
N ILE A 82 -2.71 -11.21 -4.81
CA ILE A 82 -2.13 -12.50 -5.20
C ILE A 82 -2.69 -12.82 -6.57
N PHE A 83 -1.81 -12.91 -7.57
CA PHE A 83 -2.17 -13.24 -8.94
C PHE A 83 -2.26 -14.76 -9.13
N PRO A 84 -3.03 -15.25 -10.12
CA PRO A 84 -3.12 -16.68 -10.42
C PRO A 84 -1.76 -17.36 -10.70
N SER A 85 -0.76 -16.59 -11.15
CA SER A 85 0.61 -17.06 -11.38
C SER A 85 1.43 -17.28 -10.10
N GLY A 86 0.90 -16.90 -8.93
CA GLY A 86 1.64 -16.86 -7.66
C GLY A 86 2.44 -15.57 -7.44
N VAL A 87 2.41 -14.63 -8.39
CA VAL A 87 3.01 -13.30 -8.23
C VAL A 87 2.27 -12.53 -7.13
N HIS A 88 3.02 -11.85 -6.27
CA HIS A 88 2.49 -11.04 -5.18
C HIS A 88 2.76 -9.56 -5.42
N ALA A 89 1.71 -8.72 -5.34
CA ALA A 89 1.84 -7.28 -5.42
C ALA A 89 1.47 -6.59 -4.10
N GLY A 90 2.29 -5.63 -3.68
CA GLY A 90 1.90 -4.65 -2.67
C GLY A 90 1.14 -3.50 -3.34
N VAL A 91 -0.08 -3.25 -2.91
CA VAL A 91 -0.95 -2.21 -3.47
C VAL A 91 -1.00 -1.02 -2.52
N GLU A 92 -0.77 0.16 -3.06
CA GLU A 92 -0.76 1.43 -2.33
C GLU A 92 -1.78 2.38 -2.96
N VAL A 93 -2.75 2.83 -2.18
CA VAL A 93 -3.75 3.81 -2.60
C VAL A 93 -3.24 5.22 -2.30
N GLU A 94 -3.14 6.05 -3.32
CA GLU A 94 -2.54 7.38 -3.23
C GLU A 94 -3.56 8.45 -3.63
N LEU A 95 -4.26 9.01 -2.63
CA LEU A 95 -5.23 10.09 -2.82
C LEU A 95 -4.64 11.49 -2.62
N THR A 96 -3.44 11.57 -2.03
CA THR A 96 -2.71 12.81 -1.81
C THR A 96 -1.24 12.63 -2.22
N ALA A 97 -0.62 13.71 -2.70
CA ALA A 97 0.78 13.66 -3.09
C ALA A 97 1.69 13.72 -1.86
N LYS A 98 2.67 12.80 -1.79
CA LYS A 98 3.78 12.89 -0.84
C LYS A 98 4.87 13.84 -1.35
N TRP A 99 5.55 14.55 -0.44
CA TRP A 99 6.56 15.56 -0.76
C TRP A 99 7.81 15.41 0.09
N ALA A 100 8.94 15.91 -0.45
CA ALA A 100 10.24 15.95 0.22
C ALA A 100 10.56 14.62 0.92
N ARG A 101 10.87 14.66 2.22
CA ARG A 101 11.18 13.48 3.04
C ARG A 101 10.15 12.37 2.92
N ASP A 102 8.86 12.69 2.96
CA ASP A 102 7.82 11.67 2.99
C ASP A 102 7.73 10.95 1.63
N LEU A 103 8.04 11.66 0.53
CA LEU A 103 8.20 11.04 -0.79
C LEU A 103 9.44 10.14 -0.83
N ASP A 104 10.59 10.63 -0.37
CA ASP A 104 11.84 9.87 -0.38
C ASP A 104 11.73 8.57 0.44
N GLN A 105 11.11 8.66 1.62
CA GLN A 105 10.86 7.50 2.48
C GLN A 105 9.89 6.53 1.83
N PHE A 106 8.86 7.02 1.13
CA PHE A 106 7.94 6.18 0.38
C PHE A 106 8.63 5.43 -0.76
N ILE A 107 9.46 6.11 -1.56
CA ILE A 107 10.27 5.50 -2.62
C ILE A 107 11.16 4.42 -2.03
N LEU A 108 11.93 4.75 -0.99
CA LEU A 108 12.84 3.80 -0.33
C LEU A 108 12.11 2.57 0.20
N ALA A 109 10.94 2.75 0.81
CA ALA A 109 10.17 1.65 1.36
C ALA A 109 9.62 0.73 0.25
N CYS A 110 9.14 1.29 -0.87
CA CYS A 110 8.72 0.51 -2.03
C CYS A 110 9.90 -0.29 -2.61
N LEU A 111 11.04 0.35 -2.86
CA LEU A 111 12.23 -0.30 -3.41
C LEU A 111 12.75 -1.42 -2.50
N ARG A 112 12.77 -1.21 -1.18
CA ARG A 112 13.16 -2.24 -0.21
C ARG A 112 12.22 -3.44 -0.20
N SER A 113 10.93 -3.22 -0.46
CA SER A 113 9.95 -4.32 -0.51
C SER A 113 10.08 -5.19 -1.77
N LEU A 114 10.65 -4.63 -2.84
CA LEU A 114 10.87 -5.27 -4.14
C LEU A 114 12.27 -5.89 -4.29
N ALA A 115 13.21 -5.49 -3.46
CA ALA A 115 14.58 -5.97 -3.50
C ALA A 115 14.70 -7.30 -2.74
N SER A 116 15.33 -8.29 -3.38
CA SER A 116 15.83 -9.49 -2.73
C SER A 116 17.29 -9.28 -2.32
N THR A 117 17.66 -9.71 -1.12
CA THR A 117 19.05 -9.85 -0.67
C THR A 117 19.37 -11.33 -0.45
N GLU A 118 20.64 -11.67 -0.26
CA GLU A 118 21.04 -13.05 0.09
C GLU A 118 20.35 -13.55 1.37
N GLU A 119 20.11 -12.64 2.31
CA GLU A 119 19.53 -12.93 3.62
C GLU A 119 17.99 -12.90 3.62
N LYS A 120 17.37 -12.18 2.68
CA LYS A 120 15.93 -11.95 2.68
C LYS A 120 15.35 -11.88 1.28
N PRO A 121 14.39 -12.77 0.93
CA PRO A 121 13.70 -12.68 -0.35
C PRO A 121 12.89 -11.38 -0.44
N ALA A 122 12.62 -10.94 -1.67
CA ALA A 122 11.71 -9.83 -1.91
C ALA A 122 10.34 -10.15 -1.30
N ARG A 123 9.71 -9.14 -0.68
CA ARG A 123 8.39 -9.32 -0.06
C ARG A 123 7.27 -9.28 -1.09
N PHE A 124 7.48 -8.51 -2.14
CA PHE A 124 6.58 -8.39 -3.27
C PHE A 124 7.39 -8.46 -4.56
N ASP A 125 6.76 -9.02 -5.58
CA ASP A 125 7.30 -9.01 -6.94
C ASP A 125 7.02 -7.67 -7.62
N LEU A 126 5.88 -7.05 -7.26
CA LEU A 126 5.38 -5.81 -7.83
C LEU A 126 4.87 -4.85 -6.74
N ILE A 127 4.94 -3.56 -7.02
CA ILE A 127 4.20 -2.52 -6.32
C ILE A 127 3.23 -1.88 -7.30
N ILE A 128 1.96 -1.78 -6.91
CA ILE A 128 0.90 -1.17 -7.72
C ILE A 128 0.38 0.05 -6.98
N LEU A 129 0.72 1.23 -7.49
CA LEU A 129 0.19 2.50 -7.02
C LEU A 129 -1.16 2.74 -7.67
N VAL A 130 -2.20 2.97 -6.87
CA VAL A 130 -3.56 3.20 -7.34
C VAL A 130 -3.98 4.62 -6.98
N THR A 131 -4.46 5.37 -7.95
CA THR A 131 -4.93 6.75 -7.74
C THR A 131 -6.00 7.09 -8.75
N ASP A 132 -6.90 8.01 -8.40
CA ASP A 132 -7.86 8.63 -9.33
C ASP A 132 -7.43 10.03 -9.79
N SER A 133 -6.22 10.47 -9.41
CA SER A 133 -5.67 11.75 -9.83
C SER A 133 -4.59 11.58 -10.91
N PRO A 134 -4.81 12.10 -12.14
CA PRO A 134 -3.79 12.09 -13.18
C PRO A 134 -2.49 12.80 -12.75
N ALA A 135 -2.60 13.85 -11.93
CA ALA A 135 -1.45 14.59 -11.42
C ALA A 135 -0.61 13.77 -10.44
N ILE A 136 -1.27 13.03 -9.53
CA ILE A 136 -0.60 12.13 -8.58
C ILE A 136 0.06 10.96 -9.33
N ARG A 137 -0.63 10.38 -10.32
CA ARG A 137 -0.05 9.35 -11.18
C ARG A 137 1.22 9.85 -11.88
N LYS A 138 1.16 11.00 -12.56
CA LYS A 138 2.32 11.59 -13.23
C LYS A 138 3.48 11.80 -12.25
N ARG A 139 3.19 12.33 -11.06
CA ARG A 139 4.19 12.57 -10.02
C ARG A 139 4.91 11.28 -9.61
N TYR A 140 4.16 10.21 -9.31
CA TYR A 140 4.79 8.98 -8.86
C TYR A 140 5.53 8.25 -9.97
N LEU A 141 5.00 8.24 -11.21
CA LEU A 141 5.76 7.73 -12.37
C LEU A 141 7.11 8.44 -12.50
N GLN A 142 7.11 9.77 -12.41
CA GLN A 142 8.34 10.57 -12.42
C GLN A 142 9.24 10.27 -11.22
N ALA A 143 8.67 10.06 -10.02
CA ALA A 143 9.42 9.78 -8.81
C ALA A 143 10.15 8.42 -8.84
N PHE A 144 9.61 7.46 -9.60
CA PHE A 144 10.20 6.13 -9.82
C PHE A 144 10.91 5.99 -11.17
N GLU A 145 11.23 7.10 -11.86
CA GLU A 145 12.09 7.05 -13.05
C GLU A 145 13.50 6.54 -12.69
N PRO A 146 14.05 5.55 -13.43
CA PRO A 146 15.41 5.09 -13.24
C PRO A 146 16.45 6.21 -13.24
N GLY A 147 17.42 6.11 -12.35
CA GLY A 147 18.48 7.12 -12.18
C GLY A 147 18.05 8.36 -11.39
N ARG A 148 16.76 8.54 -11.09
CA ARG A 148 16.29 9.66 -10.27
C ARG A 148 16.87 9.57 -8.85
N LEU A 149 17.39 10.69 -8.37
CA LEU A 149 17.92 10.80 -7.01
C LEU A 149 16.79 11.02 -5.99
N PHE A 150 16.94 10.37 -4.83
CA PHE A 150 16.14 10.63 -3.62
C PHE A 150 17.07 10.63 -2.40
N HIS A 151 16.69 11.36 -1.34
CA HIS A 151 17.51 11.41 -0.13
C HIS A 151 17.25 10.21 0.78
N ARG A 152 18.31 9.75 1.46
CA ARG A 152 18.17 8.83 2.59
C ARG A 152 18.07 9.64 3.87
N TRP A 153 17.12 9.27 4.72
CA TRP A 153 16.80 10.00 5.94
C TRP A 153 16.98 9.12 7.17
N GLN A 154 17.55 9.68 8.23
CA GLN A 154 17.67 9.02 9.53
C GLN A 154 17.36 10.01 10.65
N LYS A 155 16.87 9.51 11.79
CA LYS A 155 16.80 10.32 13.00
C LYS A 155 18.16 10.36 13.67
N ASN A 156 18.64 11.56 14.00
CA ASN A 156 19.84 11.73 14.81
C ASN A 156 19.59 11.44 16.29
N SER A 157 20.63 11.59 17.12
CA SER A 157 20.56 11.36 18.57
C SER A 157 19.56 12.26 19.30
N ARG A 158 19.12 13.37 18.68
CA ARG A 158 18.09 14.29 19.20
C ARG A 158 16.69 14.01 18.64
N GLY A 159 16.54 12.96 17.84
CA GLY A 159 15.27 12.57 17.21
C GLY A 159 14.87 13.42 16.00
N HIS A 160 15.71 14.35 15.56
CA HIS A 160 15.47 15.16 14.36
C HIS A 160 15.88 14.38 13.10
N TRP A 161 15.15 14.59 12.01
CA TRP A 161 15.47 13.99 10.73
C TRP A 161 16.58 14.75 10.02
N GLU A 162 17.59 14.01 9.55
CA GLU A 162 18.67 14.53 8.73
C GLU A 162 18.92 13.62 7.51
N THR A 163 19.49 14.20 6.46
CA THR A 163 19.87 13.45 5.27
C THR A 163 21.20 12.74 5.53
N THR A 164 21.23 11.43 5.31
CA THR A 164 22.45 10.60 5.44
C THR A 164 23.11 10.32 4.09
N GLY A 165 22.56 10.88 3.02
CA GLY A 165 23.08 10.80 1.66
C GLY A 165 21.97 10.74 0.63
N THR A 166 22.33 10.36 -0.59
CA THR A 166 21.40 10.14 -1.70
C THR A 166 21.45 8.70 -2.18
N SER A 167 20.42 8.29 -2.89
CA SER A 167 20.36 7.02 -3.62
C SER A 167 19.63 7.25 -4.93
N THR A 168 19.82 6.35 -5.89
CA THR A 168 19.14 6.40 -7.18
C THR A 168 18.08 5.33 -7.26
N VAL A 169 16.99 5.63 -7.96
CA VAL A 169 16.01 4.62 -8.36
C VAL A 169 16.69 3.65 -9.34
N PRO A 170 16.68 2.33 -9.08
CA PRO A 170 17.36 1.35 -9.93
C PRO A 170 16.59 1.10 -11.23
N ASN A 171 17.29 0.65 -12.28
CA ASN A 171 16.71 0.41 -13.60
C ASN A 171 15.56 -0.63 -13.58
N TRP A 172 15.65 -1.64 -12.73
CA TRP A 172 14.62 -2.67 -12.60
C TRP A 172 13.30 -2.12 -12.00
N ALA A 173 13.29 -0.92 -11.40
CA ALA A 173 12.10 -0.37 -10.77
C ALA A 173 10.97 -0.13 -11.78
N THR A 174 11.28 0.21 -13.02
CA THR A 174 10.27 0.47 -14.07
C THR A 174 9.42 -0.75 -14.39
N GLU A 175 9.96 -1.96 -14.23
CA GLU A 175 9.24 -3.20 -14.48
C GLU A 175 8.43 -3.65 -13.27
N LYS A 176 8.79 -3.17 -12.08
CA LYS A 176 8.21 -3.62 -10.80
C LYS A 176 7.29 -2.61 -10.13
N VAL A 177 7.34 -1.33 -10.49
CA VAL A 177 6.48 -0.28 -9.93
C VAL A 177 5.51 0.19 -11.00
N LEU A 178 4.26 -0.21 -10.85
CA LEU A 178 3.17 0.14 -11.75
C LEU A 178 2.30 1.23 -11.13
N CYS A 179 1.73 2.11 -11.96
CA CYS A 179 0.77 3.11 -11.49
C CYS A 179 -0.53 3.08 -12.31
N LYS A 180 -1.61 2.64 -11.66
CA LYS A 180 -2.95 2.49 -12.22
C LYS A 180 -3.77 3.74 -11.90
N LEU A 181 -4.19 4.44 -12.96
CA LEU A 181 -5.25 5.45 -12.88
C LEU A 181 -6.60 4.72 -12.88
N ILE A 182 -7.50 5.12 -12.01
CA ILE A 182 -8.87 4.60 -11.96
C ILE A 182 -9.87 5.75 -11.96
N ASP A 183 -11.06 5.46 -12.46
CA ASP A 183 -12.16 6.41 -12.56
C ASP A 183 -13.06 6.41 -11.30
#